data_AF-A0A7K0VEB2-F1
#
_entry.id   AF-A0A7K0VEB2-F1
#
_cell.length_a   1.000
_cell.length_b   1.000
_cell.length_c   1.000
_cell.angle_alpha   90.00
_cell.angle_beta   90.00
_cell.angle_gamma   90.00
#
_symmetry.space_group_name_H-M   'P 1'
#
loop_
_entity.id
_entity.type
_entity.pdbx_description
1 polymer ?
#
loop_
_entity_poly.entity_id
_entity_poly.type
_entity_poly.pdbx_seq_one_letter_code
_entity_poly.pdbx_strand_id
1 'polypeptide(L)' 'MRIVAGMPTDEEIGVIVAVLAARSAARPTNAQPVSLWANKARLTRPSIGAGPGAWRASAMPR' A
#
# COMPACT_ATOMS: atom_id res chain seq x y z
N MET A 1 -15.49 -16.30 -17.51
CA MET A 1 -16.92 -16.47 -17.88
C MET A 1 -16.97 -17.20 -19.21
N ARG A 2 -17.88 -18.17 -19.35
CA ARG A 2 -18.06 -18.95 -20.57
C ARG A 2 -19.52 -18.81 -21.00
N ILE A 3 -19.73 -18.51 -22.28
CA ILE A 3 -21.07 -18.46 -22.89
C ILE A 3 -21.47 -19.89 -23.24
N VAL A 4 -22.66 -20.30 -22.81
CA VAL A 4 -23.17 -21.69 -22.94
C VAL A 4 -24.19 -21.82 -24.09
N ALA A 5 -24.84 -20.73 -24.50
CA ALA A 5 -25.79 -20.68 -25.61
C ALA A 5 -25.62 -19.41 -26.46
N GLY A 6 -25.84 -19.50 -27.78
CA GLY A 6 -25.55 -18.44 -28.75
C GLY A 6 -26.60 -17.33 -28.89
N MET A 7 -27.70 -17.39 -28.14
CA MET A 7 -28.77 -16.38 -28.11
C MET A 7 -29.15 -16.10 -26.65
N PRO A 8 -28.37 -15.28 -25.94
CA PRO A 8 -28.73 -14.86 -24.59
C PRO A 8 -29.97 -13.97 -24.63
N THR A 9 -30.77 -14.00 -23.55
CA THR A 9 -31.91 -13.11 -23.41
C THR A 9 -31.47 -11.70 -23.00
N ASP A 10 -32.33 -10.69 -23.21
CA ASP A 10 -32.04 -9.30 -22.80
C ASP A 10 -31.78 -9.18 -21.29
N GLU A 11 -32.44 -10.03 -20.49
CA GLU A 11 -32.24 -10.10 -19.05
C GLU A 11 -30.85 -10.63 -18.68
N GLU A 12 -30.38 -11.67 -19.36
CA GLU A 12 -29.02 -12.21 -19.16
C GLU A 12 -27.95 -11.18 -19.53
N ILE A 13 -28.17 -10.42 -20.61
CA ILE A 13 -27.28 -9.31 -20.98
C ILE A 13 -27.28 -8.24 -19.88
N GLY A 14 -28.45 -7.87 -19.37
CA GLY A 14 -28.60 -6.91 -18.26
C GLY A 14 -27.83 -7.33 -17.00
N VAL A 15 -27.92 -8.61 -16.61
CA VAL A 15 -27.19 -9.16 -15.47
C VAL A 15 -25.67 -9.09 -15.68
N ILE A 16 -25.18 -9.46 -16.86
CA ILE A 16 -23.74 -9.41 -17.17
C ILE A 16 -23.23 -7.97 -17.11
N VAL A 17 -23.96 -7.03 -17.70
CA VAL A 17 -23.61 -5.59 -17.67
C VAL A 17 -23.60 -5.06 -16.24
N ALA A 18 -24.62 -5.38 -15.44
CA ALA A 18 -24.71 -4.95 -14.04
C ALA A 18 -23.54 -5.47 -13.21
N VAL A 19 -23.17 -6.74 -13.36
CA VAL A 19 -22.02 -7.34 -12.66
C VAL A 19 -20.70 -6.68 -13.08
N LEU A 20 -20.51 -6.43 -14.37
CA LEU A 20 -19.31 -5.76 -14.86
C LEU A 20 -19.21 -4.32 -14.36
N ALA A 21 -20.32 -3.57 -14.37
CA ALA A 21 -20.39 -2.20 -13.85
C ALA A 21 -20.14 -2.16 -12.34
N ALA A 22 -20.72 -3.08 -11.57
CA ALA A 22 -20.48 -3.16 -10.13
C ALA A 22 -19.01 -3.47 -9.79
N ARG A 23 -18.36 -4.34 -10.58
CA ARG A 23 -16.93 -4.64 -10.40
C ARG A 23 -16.02 -3.48 -10.77
N SER A 24 -16.35 -2.70 -11.79
CA SER A 24 -15.55 -1.54 -12.21
C SER A 24 -15.75 -0.31 -11.33
N ALA A 25 -16.89 -0.21 -10.62
CA ALA A 25 -17.18 0.87 -9.68
C ALA A 25 -16.23 0.90 -8.47
N ALA A 26 -15.48 -0.17 -8.21
CA ALA A 26 -14.39 -0.17 -7.24
C ALA A 26 -13.23 0.70 -7.75
N ARG A 27 -13.32 2.01 -7.48
CA ARG A 27 -12.22 2.94 -7.76
C ARG A 27 -11.04 2.55 -6.85
N PRO A 28 -9.86 2.24 -7.40
CA PRO A 28 -8.69 2.07 -6.56
C PRO A 28 -8.51 3.36 -5.75
N THR A 29 -8.41 3.22 -4.43
CA THR A 29 -7.99 4.34 -3.59
C THR A 29 -6.58 4.69 -4.04
N ASN A 30 -6.45 5.80 -4.77
CA ASN A 30 -5.14 6.31 -5.13
C ASN A 30 -4.52 6.82 -3.84
N ALA A 31 -3.66 5.99 -3.25
CA ALA A 31 -2.77 6.44 -2.20
C ALA A 31 -2.02 7.66 -2.74
N GLN A 32 -2.13 8.78 -2.03
CA GLN A 32 -1.39 9.98 -2.39
C GLN A 32 0.11 9.64 -2.35
N PRO A 33 0.90 10.06 -3.35
CA PRO A 33 2.33 9.83 -3.34
C PRO A 33 2.93 10.46 -2.08
N VAL A 34 3.65 9.66 -1.30
CA VAL A 34 4.31 10.15 -0.09
C VAL A 34 5.47 11.05 -0.51
N SER A 35 5.44 12.31 -0.08
CA SER A 35 6.56 13.22 -0.33
C SER A 35 7.77 12.74 0.46
N LEU A 36 8.76 12.22 -0.27
CA LEU A 36 10.05 11.90 0.31
C LEU A 36 10.78 13.15 0.78
N TRP A 37 10.37 14.39 0.51
CA TRP A 37 10.97 15.61 1.09
C TRP A 37 10.32 16.00 2.43
N ALA A 38 9.02 15.70 2.59
CA ALA A 38 8.25 15.99 3.81
C ALA A 38 8.40 14.93 4.93
N ASN A 39 9.28 13.93 4.75
CA ASN A 39 9.47 12.87 5.75
C ASN A 39 10.03 13.44 7.07
N LYS A 40 9.17 13.46 8.10
CA LYS A 40 9.48 13.96 9.45
C LYS A 40 10.61 13.20 10.13
N ALA A 41 10.90 11.95 9.77
CA ALA A 41 12.02 11.19 10.35
C ALA A 41 13.37 11.86 10.10
N ARG A 42 13.49 12.67 9.04
CA ARG A 42 14.69 13.47 8.76
C ARG A 42 14.78 14.78 9.54
N LEU A 43 13.72 15.19 10.24
CA LEU A 43 13.75 16.34 11.14
C LEU A 43 14.39 16.00 12.49
N THR A 44 14.56 14.72 12.78
CA THR A 44 15.13 14.22 14.03
C THR A 44 16.42 13.47 13.75
N ARG A 45 17.42 13.67 14.60
CA ARG A 45 18.65 12.85 14.54
C ARG A 45 18.31 11.41 14.93
N PRO A 46 18.76 10.39 14.16
CA PRO A 46 18.62 8.99 14.56
C PRO A 46 19.29 8.72 15.91
N SER A 47 18.70 7.84 16.71
CA SER A 47 19.35 7.35 17.93
C SER A 47 20.60 6.55 17.54
N ILE A 48 21.73 6.85 18.16
CA ILE A 48 22.96 6.09 18.01
C ILE A 48 23.10 5.21 19.25
N GLY A 49 22.96 3.90 19.07
CA GLY A 49 23.17 2.92 20.13
C GLY A 49 24.66 2.81 20.47
N ALA A 50 24.97 2.77 21.77
CA ALA A 50 26.33 2.50 22.24
C ALA A 50 26.69 1.03 21.92
N GLY A 51 27.82 0.81 21.24
CA GLY A 51 28.30 -0.53 20.90
C GLY A 51 28.73 -1.34 22.13
N PRO A 52 29.02 -2.65 21.97
CA PRO A 52 29.50 -3.48 23.07
C PRO A 52 30.71 -2.85 23.78
N GLY A 53 30.62 -2.70 25.10
CA GLY A 53 31.69 -2.12 25.92
C GLY A 53 31.81 -0.59 25.90
N ALA A 54 31.01 0.13 25.09
CA ALA A 54 31.09 1.59 24.96
C ALA A 54 30.82 2.34 26.29
N TRP A 55 29.92 1.82 27.14
CA TRP A 55 29.66 2.35 28.48
C TRP A 55 30.85 2.21 29.44
N ARG A 56 31.69 1.17 29.29
CA ARG A 56 32.92 1.05 30.09
C ARG A 56 33.98 2.01 29.58
N ALA A 57 34.11 2.11 28.26
CA ALA A 57 35.06 3.01 27.60
C ALA A 57 34.79 4.50 27.89
N SER A 58 33.53 4.89 28.17
CA SER A 58 33.21 6.28 28.51
C SER A 58 33.74 6.71 29.89
N ALA A 59 33.93 5.77 30.82
CA ALA A 59 34.41 6.07 32.18
C ALA A 59 35.90 5.75 32.39
N MET A 60 36.50 4.96 31.50
CA MET A 60 37.91 4.56 31.57
C MET A 60 38.55 4.67 30.18
N PRO A 61 39.20 5.81 29.87
CA PRO A 61 40.03 5.94 28.68
C PRO A 61 41.26 5.02 28.83
N ARG A 62 41.70 4.41 27.73
CA ARG A 62 42.98 3.69 27.68
C ARG A 62 44.16 4.65 27.66
#